data_AF-A0A817R3U3-F1
#
_entry.id   AF-A0A817R3U3-F1
#
_cell.length_a   1.000
_cell.length_b   1.000
_cell.length_c   1.000
_cell.angle_alpha   90.00
_cell.angle_beta   90.00
_cell.angle_gamma   90.00
#
_symmetry.space_group_name_H-M   'P 1'
#
loop_
_entity.id
_entity.type
_entity.pdbx_description
1 polymer ?
#
loop_
_entity_poly.entity_id
_entity_poly.type
_entity_poly.pdbx_seq_one_letter_code
_entity_poly.pdbx_strand_id
1 'polypeptide(L)'
;ADDRNEREQVYILDPGNSRIKCLTIDGKFIEHLATELLVEPTSTGLAYRSSSSTFYLLDWKSKIITEFTILNSNSSTTNLNNSQTHINHQITCSLFIEPV
;
A
#
# COMPACT_ATOMS: atom_id res chain seq x y z
N ALA A 1 -6.53 -4.08 29.66
CA ALA A 1 -5.73 -3.09 28.93
C ALA A 1 -6.36 -2.94 27.56
N ASP A 2 -6.48 -1.71 27.09
CA ASP A 2 -7.37 -1.30 25.99
C ASP A 2 -6.94 -1.88 24.63
N ASP A 3 -7.81 -2.70 24.04
CA ASP A 3 -7.65 -3.43 22.76
C ASP A 3 -8.01 -2.54 21.55
N ARG A 4 -7.93 -1.22 21.70
CA ARG A 4 -8.33 -0.24 20.67
C ARG A 4 -7.18 0.18 19.75
N ASN A 5 -5.96 -0.30 20.00
CA ASN A 5 -4.74 0.21 19.37
C ASN A 5 -4.36 -0.48 18.04
N GLU A 6 -5.13 -1.48 17.58
CA GLU A 6 -4.87 -2.12 16.28
C GLU A 6 -5.43 -1.34 15.08
N ARG A 7 -6.28 -0.31 15.32
CA ARG A 7 -7.04 0.37 14.27
C ARG A 7 -6.40 1.65 13.72
N GLU A 8 -5.39 2.20 14.38
CA GLU A 8 -4.72 3.44 13.95
C GLU A 8 -3.33 3.13 13.40
N GLN A 9 -3.28 2.98 12.08
CA GLN A 9 -2.07 2.64 11.34
C GLN A 9 -1.66 3.79 10.41
N VAL A 10 -0.36 3.96 10.23
CA VAL A 10 0.24 4.89 9.28
C VAL A 10 0.90 4.09 8.17
N TYR A 11 0.50 4.37 6.92
CA TYR A 11 1.10 3.76 5.74
C TYR A 11 2.02 4.74 5.03
N ILE A 12 3.27 4.34 4.85
CA ILE A 12 4.29 5.15 4.18
C ILE A 12 4.74 4.44 2.92
N LEU A 13 4.58 5.10 1.79
CA LEU A 13 5.22 4.67 0.55
C LEU A 13 6.73 4.89 0.66
N ASP A 14 7.51 3.83 0.41
CA ASP A 14 8.97 3.83 0.43
C ASP A 14 9.47 3.43 -0.98
N PRO A 15 9.39 4.35 -1.97
CA PRO A 15 9.61 4.02 -3.38
C PRO A 15 10.99 3.45 -3.65
N GLY A 16 12.03 3.98 -2.99
CA GLY A 16 13.40 3.51 -3.13
C GLY A 16 13.62 2.06 -2.69
N ASN A 17 12.67 1.48 -1.95
CA ASN A 17 12.67 0.09 -1.54
C ASN A 17 11.47 -0.71 -2.07
N SER A 18 10.72 -0.15 -3.03
CA SER A 18 9.60 -0.85 -3.68
C SER A 18 8.58 -1.47 -2.71
N ARG A 19 8.23 -0.73 -1.63
CA ARG A 19 7.31 -1.24 -0.60
C ARG A 19 6.44 -0.14 0.01
N ILE A 20 5.42 -0.57 0.73
CA ILE A 20 4.67 0.27 1.68
C ILE A 20 4.99 -0.21 3.09
N LYS A 21 5.37 0.70 3.98
CA LYS A 21 5.58 0.42 5.41
C LYS A 21 4.28 0.66 6.17
N CYS A 22 3.90 -0.28 7.01
CA CYS A 22 2.85 -0.12 8.00
C CYS A 22 3.49 0.17 9.36
N LEU A 23 3.06 1.26 10.00
CA LEU A 23 3.56 1.72 11.29
C LEU A 23 2.38 1.94 12.24
N THR A 24 2.64 1.88 13.55
CA THR A 24 1.73 2.46 14.55
C THR A 24 1.68 3.97 14.40
N ILE A 25 0.68 4.63 15.01
CA ILE A 25 0.63 6.09 15.07
C ILE A 25 1.88 6.72 15.73
N ASP A 26 2.49 6.03 16.70
CA ASP A 26 3.77 6.42 17.32
C ASP A 26 5.01 6.17 16.42
N GLY A 27 4.82 5.73 15.18
CA GLY A 27 5.89 5.46 14.22
C GLY A 27 6.65 4.14 14.44
N LYS A 28 6.15 3.23 15.29
CA LYS A 28 6.77 1.90 15.46
C LYS A 28 6.44 1.02 14.27
N PHE A 29 7.44 0.30 13.78
CA PHE A 29 7.26 -0.62 12.66
C PHE A 29 6.33 -1.79 13.01
N ILE A 30 5.39 -2.09 12.12
CA ILE A 30 4.50 -3.25 12.19
C ILE A 30 4.93 -4.28 11.13
N GLU A 31 4.79 -3.92 9.85
CA GLU A 31 5.10 -4.80 8.73
C GLU A 31 5.43 -4.01 7.45
N HIS A 32 5.88 -4.73 6.42
CA HIS A 32 5.91 -4.23 5.05
C HIS A 32 4.79 -4.90 4.25
N LEU A 33 4.03 -4.09 3.52
CA LEU A 33 3.11 -4.62 2.52
C LEU A 33 3.94 -4.91 1.26
N ALA A 34 4.09 -6.21 0.98
CA ALA A 34 4.70 -6.67 -0.25
C ALA A 34 3.67 -6.52 -1.37
N THR A 35 3.87 -5.52 -2.23
CA THR A 35 3.06 -5.40 -3.43
C THR A 35 3.94 -5.79 -4.61
N GLU A 36 3.58 -6.88 -5.30
CA GLU A 36 4.20 -7.23 -6.59
C GLU A 36 4.04 -6.11 -7.64
N LEU A 37 3.22 -5.10 -7.33
CA LEU A 37 2.97 -3.87 -8.08
C LEU A 37 4.13 -2.87 -8.06
N LEU A 38 5.03 -2.94 -7.08
CA LEU A 38 6.14 -1.99 -6.92
C LEU A 38 7.41 -2.48 -7.64
N VAL A 39 7.26 -3.04 -8.83
CA VAL A 39 8.37 -3.62 -9.61
C VAL A 39 9.48 -2.58 -9.88
N GLU A 40 9.15 -1.29 -9.86
CA GLU A 40 10.11 -0.19 -10.03
C GLU A 40 9.89 0.93 -8.98
N PRO A 41 10.94 1.69 -8.61
CA PRO A 41 10.86 2.82 -7.68
C PRO A 41 10.18 4.06 -8.30
N THR A 42 9.11 3.86 -9.07
CA THR A 42 8.40 4.87 -9.86
C THR A 42 7.04 5.23 -9.27
N SER A 43 6.66 4.58 -8.18
CA SER A 43 5.50 5.00 -7.39
C SER A 43 5.79 6.29 -6.63
N THR A 44 4.86 7.24 -6.69
CA THR A 44 5.03 8.60 -6.12
C THR A 44 3.91 9.01 -5.18
N GLY A 45 2.73 8.39 -5.30
CA GLY A 45 1.56 8.76 -4.49
C GLY A 45 0.91 7.53 -3.86
N LEU A 46 0.45 7.69 -2.62
CA LEU A 46 -0.32 6.70 -1.89
C LEU A 46 -1.53 7.38 -1.24
N ALA A 47 -2.73 6.85 -1.48
CA ALA A 47 -3.95 7.24 -0.77
C ALA A 47 -4.65 6.01 -0.21
N TYR A 48 -5.37 6.19 0.91
CA TYR A 48 -6.11 5.12 1.57
C TYR A 48 -7.56 5.53 1.79
N ARG A 49 -8.49 4.65 1.43
CA ARG A 49 -9.93 4.77 1.66
C ARG A 49 -10.33 3.79 2.75
N SER A 50 -10.56 4.32 3.95
CA SER A 50 -10.90 3.50 5.13
C SER A 50 -12.24 2.77 5.00
N SER A 51 -13.24 3.34 4.33
CA SER A 51 -14.58 2.74 4.21
C SER A 51 -14.59 1.40 3.45
N SER A 52 -13.60 1.16 2.59
CA SER A 52 -13.45 -0.09 1.82
C SER A 52 -12.10 -0.77 2.03
N SER A 53 -11.28 -0.29 2.97
CA SER A 53 -9.91 -0.75 3.21
C SER A 53 -9.07 -0.82 1.93
N THR A 54 -9.19 0.21 1.09
CA THR A 54 -8.62 0.22 -0.26
C THR A 54 -7.50 1.24 -0.39
N PHE A 55 -6.41 0.83 -1.03
CA PHE A 55 -5.27 1.67 -1.36
C PHE A 55 -5.30 2.07 -2.83
N TYR A 56 -4.78 3.27 -3.09
CA TYR A 56 -4.51 3.80 -4.42
C TYR A 56 -3.03 4.14 -4.51
N LEU A 57 -2.32 3.47 -5.42
CA LEU A 57 -0.90 3.68 -5.68
C LEU A 57 -0.74 4.34 -7.04
N LEU A 58 -0.14 5.52 -7.06
CA LEU A 58 0.16 6.26 -8.29
C LEU A 58 1.60 5.99 -8.73
N ASP A 59 1.74 5.50 -9.97
CA ASP A 59 3.01 5.42 -10.67
C ASP A 59 3.13 6.55 -11.70
N TRP A 60 4.17 7.38 -11.56
CA TRP A 60 4.34 8.56 -12.41
C TRP A 60 4.87 8.22 -13.81
N LYS A 61 5.57 7.08 -13.97
CA LYS A 61 6.20 6.66 -15.23
C LYS A 61 5.17 5.96 -16.12
N SER A 62 4.42 5.00 -15.57
CA SER A 62 3.34 4.31 -16.30
C SER A 62 2.06 5.15 -16.39
N LYS A 63 1.94 6.20 -15.56
CA LYS A 63 0.73 7.04 -15.44
C LYS A 63 -0.49 6.22 -15.00
N ILE A 64 -0.28 5.18 -14.21
CA ILE A 64 -1.35 4.29 -13.72
C ILE A 64 -1.60 4.56 -12.24
N ILE A 65 -2.88 4.66 -11.86
CA ILE A 65 -3.33 4.48 -10.48
C ILE A 65 -3.77 3.03 -10.33
N THR A 66 -3.11 2.30 -9.43
CA THR A 66 -3.52 0.94 -9.07
C THR A 66 -4.35 0.98 -7.79
N GLU A 67 -5.56 0.46 -7.87
CA GLU A 67 -6.46 0.23 -6.74
C GLU A 67 -6.28 -1.19 -6.22
N PHE A 68 -5.99 -1.35 -4.93
CA PHE A 68 -5.78 -2.66 -4.32
C PHE A 68 -6.25 -2.72 -2.87
N THR A 69 -6.56 -3.93 -2.39
CA THR A 69 -6.91 -4.23 -1.00
C THR A 69 -5.87 -5.18 -0.40
N ILE A 70 -5.75 -5.17 0.92
CA ILE A 70 -4.94 -6.14 1.65
C ILE A 70 -5.85 -7.31 2.04
N LEU A 71 -5.44 -8.53 1.69
CA LEU A 71 -6.10 -9.75 2.12
C LEU A 71 -5.47 -10.17 3.45
N ASN A 72 -6.28 -10.19 4.52
CA ASN A 72 -5.84 -10.80 5.77
C ASN A 72 -5.77 -12.31 5.56
N SER A 73 -4.55 -12.86 5.52
CA SER A 73 -4.30 -14.29 5.45
C SER A 73 -4.63 -14.95 6.79
N ASN A 74 -5.93 -15.06 7.11
CA ASN A 74 -6.42 -15.80 8.27
C ASN A 74 -6.35 -17.31 7.98
N SER A 75 -5.17 -17.87 7.74
CA SER A 75 -4.98 -19.31 7.65
C SER A 75 -3.52 -19.66 7.89
N SER A 76 -3.26 -20.01 9.15
CA SER A 76 -2.13 -20.81 9.60
C SER A 76 -1.64 -21.80 8.55
N THR A 77 -0.53 -21.52 7.88
CA THR A 77 0.60 -22.43 7.65
C THR A 77 1.68 -21.75 6.80
N THR A 78 2.91 -21.76 7.32
CA THR A 78 4.19 -21.44 6.67
C THR A 78 4.60 -19.97 6.55
N ASN A 79 5.38 -19.52 7.55
CA ASN A 79 6.52 -18.58 7.50
C ASN A 79 6.72 -17.74 6.22
N LEU A 80 5.84 -16.78 5.95
CA LEU A 80 6.12 -15.53 5.25
C LEU A 80 5.11 -14.50 5.78
N ASN A 81 5.55 -13.63 6.70
CA ASN A 81 4.72 -12.63 7.39
C ASN A 81 4.31 -11.45 6.50
N ASN A 82 4.03 -11.69 5.22
CA ASN A 82 3.68 -10.63 4.29
C ASN A 82 2.20 -10.69 3.99
N SER A 83 1.48 -9.66 4.41
CA SER A 83 0.11 -9.41 3.98
C SER A 83 0.03 -9.37 2.45
N GLN A 84 -0.80 -10.25 1.88
CA GLN A 84 -0.95 -10.39 0.43
C GLN A 84 -1.90 -9.31 -0.12
N THR A 85 -1.57 -8.72 -1.27
CA THR A 85 -2.42 -7.70 -1.91
C THR A 85 -3.25 -8.25 -3.06
N HIS A 86 -4.51 -7.80 -3.17
CA HIS A 86 -5.38 -8.08 -4.30
C HIS A 86 -5.62 -6.82 -5.13
N ILE A 87 -5.32 -6.88 -6.43
CA ILE A 87 -5.56 -5.78 -7.37
C ILE A 87 -7.04 -5.77 -7.73
N ASN A 88 -7.71 -4.66 -7.42
CA ASN A 88 -9.12 -4.49 -7.75
C ASN A 88 -9.27 -3.87 -9.15
N HIS A 89 -8.52 -2.83 -9.45
CA HIS A 89 -8.63 -2.07 -10.69
C HIS A 89 -7.36 -1.27 -11.02
N GLN A 90 -7.16 -0.92 -12.28
CA GLN A 90 -6.10 -0.03 -12.74
C GLN A 90 -6.70 1.08 -13.61
N ILE A 91 -6.34 2.33 -13.31
CA ILE A 91 -6.86 3.52 -13.98
C ILE A 91 -5.70 4.24 -14.66
N THR A 92 -5.80 4.46 -15.97
CA THR A 92 -4.84 5.30 -16.70
C THR A 92 -5.14 6.78 -16.47
N CYS A 93 -4.14 7.52 -16.01
CA CYS A 93 -4.20 8.97 -15.83
C CYS A 93 -3.59 9.69 -17.03
N SER A 94 -4.43 10.04 -18.00
CA SER A 94 -4.02 10.78 -19.21
C SER A 94 -3.74 12.27 -18.98
N LEU A 95 -4.17 12.85 -17.86
CA LEU A 95 -4.09 14.28 -17.56
C LEU A 95 -2.89 14.72 -16.70
N PHE A 96 -1.99 13.80 -16.30
CA PHE A 96 -0.73 14.17 -15.66
C PHE A 96 0.33 14.59 -16.70
N ILE A 97 0.05 15.68 -17.41
CA ILE A 97 1.02 16.44 -18.19
C ILE A 97 1.26 17.74 -17.44
N GLU A 98 2.03 17.70 -16.37
CA GLU A 98 2.67 18.92 -15.87
C GLU A 98 4.17 18.73 -15.93
N PRO A 99 4.84 19.34 -16.93
CA PRO A 99 6.23 19.71 -16.77
C PRO A 99 6.29 20.76 -15.65
N VAL A 100 7.17 20.54 -14.68
CA VAL A 100 7.64 21.63 -13.80
C VAL A 100 8.77 22.35 -14.53
#